data_AF-A0A5C4N1C7-F1
#
_entry.id   AF-A0A5C4N1C7-F1
#
_cell.length_a   1.000
_cell.length_b   1.000
_cell.length_c   1.000
_cell.angle_alpha   90.00
_cell.angle_beta   90.00
_cell.angle_gamma   90.00
#
_symmetry.space_group_name_H-M   'P 1'
#
loop_
_entity.id
_entity.type
_entity.pdbx_description
1 polymer ?
#
loop_
_entity_poly.entity_id
_entity_poly.type
_entity_poly.pdbx_seq_one_letter_code
_entity_poly.pdbx_strand_id
1 'polypeptide(L)'
;MSYEREWLERTGAPYLLSLLLEKLETMDEPFVTYGEAARMLERELKTTKIFPLHIGGVAGKMMSNITSVADDAPPINALVTSTSGIPGNGFAWYHDNLWRALRGRTWEHLDRDRKLEVVRSVREAVKKYEGWDLVFREAFGDRPDRLERRNFTEQDGKPPETEFPRGKGESEQHRRLKKWARDNPGEFGLSRGFEGTTESDLLSGDRVDVLFTKGEEFAVVEVKSCLSSDDDLRRGIYQCVKYREVIRATRLPVDVVVRMILLTERELPSELAARAKLLGVKSRVHKVNG
;
A
#
# COMPACT_ATOMS: atom_id res chain seq x y z
N MET A 1 -1.69 -25.86 11.47
CA MET A 1 -0.89 -26.77 10.62
C MET A 1 0.02 -25.92 9.75
N SER A 2 1.34 -26.16 9.78
CA SER A 2 2.28 -25.50 8.86
C SER A 2 2.03 -26.01 7.45
N TYR A 3 2.03 -25.13 6.44
CA TYR A 3 1.97 -25.56 5.04
C TYR A 3 3.36 -26.05 4.57
N GLU A 4 3.36 -26.88 3.53
CA GLU A 4 4.57 -27.24 2.80
C GLU A 4 4.88 -26.19 1.72
N ARG A 5 6.17 -25.89 1.50
CA ARG A 5 6.58 -24.85 0.54
C ARG A 5 6.17 -25.18 -0.89
N GLU A 6 6.43 -26.40 -1.34
CA GLU A 6 6.07 -26.83 -2.70
C GLU A 6 4.56 -26.75 -2.95
N TRP A 7 3.75 -27.13 -1.95
CA TRP A 7 2.31 -26.96 -2.01
C TRP A 7 1.90 -25.49 -2.15
N LEU A 8 2.51 -24.60 -1.38
CA LEU A 8 2.24 -23.16 -1.44
C LEU A 8 2.63 -22.59 -2.81
N GLU A 9 3.78 -22.97 -3.34
CA GLU A 9 4.27 -22.51 -4.64
C GLU A 9 3.34 -22.93 -5.77
N ARG A 10 2.94 -24.21 -5.80
CA ARG A 10 2.04 -24.74 -6.84
C ARG A 10 0.63 -24.16 -6.72
N THR A 11 0.07 -24.15 -5.51
CA THR A 11 -1.34 -23.78 -5.29
C THR A 11 -1.52 -22.26 -5.27
N GLY A 12 -0.51 -21.50 -4.83
CA GLY A 12 -0.58 -20.04 -4.75
C GLY A 12 -0.28 -19.33 -6.06
N ALA A 13 0.44 -19.95 -7.00
CA ALA A 13 0.80 -19.35 -8.29
C ALA A 13 -0.41 -18.78 -9.09
N PRO A 14 -1.52 -19.52 -9.30
CA PRO A 14 -2.67 -18.99 -10.03
C PRO A 14 -3.32 -17.78 -9.33
N TYR A 15 -3.44 -17.82 -7.99
CA TYR A 15 -3.98 -16.70 -7.21
C TYR A 15 -3.08 -15.47 -7.27
N LEU A 16 -1.76 -15.66 -7.23
CA LEU A 16 -0.81 -14.57 -7.38
C LEU A 16 -0.92 -13.91 -8.75
N LEU A 17 -0.99 -14.68 -9.84
CA LEU A 17 -1.20 -14.11 -11.17
C LEU A 17 -2.54 -13.38 -11.25
N SER A 18 -3.62 -13.97 -10.70
CA SER A 18 -4.94 -13.33 -10.70
C SER A 18 -4.94 -11.98 -9.99
N LEU A 19 -4.23 -11.87 -8.85
CA LEU A 19 -4.06 -10.62 -8.12
C LEU A 19 -3.28 -9.58 -8.93
N LEU A 20 -2.23 -9.99 -9.63
CA LEU A 20 -1.44 -9.08 -10.47
C LEU A 20 -2.25 -8.56 -11.65
N LEU A 21 -3.04 -9.41 -12.30
CA LEU A 21 -3.94 -9.02 -13.38
C LEU A 21 -5.06 -8.08 -12.89
N GLU A 22 -5.67 -8.36 -11.72
CA GLU A 22 -6.68 -7.46 -11.12
C GLU A 22 -6.08 -6.06 -10.87
N LYS A 23 -4.84 -5.98 -10.40
CA LYS A 23 -4.15 -4.69 -10.20
C LYS A 23 -3.86 -3.95 -11.51
N LEU A 24 -3.58 -4.68 -12.60
CA LEU A 24 -3.42 -4.07 -13.93
C LEU A 24 -4.73 -3.50 -14.47
N GLU A 25 -5.85 -4.18 -14.20
CA GLU A 25 -7.19 -3.77 -14.59
C GLU A 25 -7.67 -2.54 -13.82
N THR A 26 -7.49 -2.49 -12.49
CA THR A 26 -7.98 -1.36 -11.68
C THR A 26 -7.07 -0.12 -11.73
N MET A 27 -5.80 -0.29 -12.10
CA MET A 27 -4.77 0.77 -12.13
C MET A 27 -4.52 1.49 -10.79
N ASP A 28 -5.03 0.99 -9.65
CA ASP A 28 -4.95 1.69 -8.36
C ASP A 28 -3.55 1.71 -7.74
N GLU A 29 -2.81 0.60 -7.84
CA GLU A 29 -1.46 0.45 -7.30
C GLU A 29 -0.58 -0.28 -8.33
N PRO A 30 0.60 0.27 -8.69
CA PRO A 30 1.42 -0.28 -9.77
C PRO A 30 2.18 -1.57 -9.39
N PHE A 31 1.94 -2.10 -8.19
CA PHE A 31 2.59 -3.30 -7.67
C PHE A 31 1.81 -3.89 -6.49
N VAL A 32 2.18 -5.12 -6.14
CA VAL A 32 1.76 -5.84 -4.93
C VAL A 32 2.99 -6.06 -4.08
N THR A 33 2.89 -5.85 -2.76
CA THR A 33 3.99 -6.18 -1.86
C THR A 33 4.02 -7.66 -1.51
N TYR A 34 5.20 -8.18 -1.14
CA TYR A 34 5.30 -9.55 -0.61
C TYR A 34 4.36 -9.81 0.58
N GLY A 35 4.13 -8.79 1.42
CA GLY A 35 3.21 -8.92 2.55
C GLY A 35 1.74 -8.97 2.12
N GLU A 36 1.35 -8.17 1.12
CA GLU A 36 0.01 -8.19 0.55
C GLU A 36 -0.30 -9.52 -0.14
N ALA A 37 0.63 -10.00 -0.96
CA ALA A 37 0.53 -11.31 -1.60
C ALA A 37 0.39 -12.43 -0.57
N ALA A 38 1.21 -12.42 0.49
CA ALA A 38 1.10 -13.41 1.58
C ALA A 38 -0.28 -13.39 2.25
N ARG A 39 -0.77 -12.20 2.64
CA ARG A 39 -2.09 -12.07 3.27
C ARG A 39 -3.23 -12.47 2.34
N MET A 40 -3.11 -12.22 1.04
CA MET A 40 -4.09 -12.68 0.05
C MET A 40 -4.10 -14.21 0.00
N LEU A 41 -2.94 -14.84 -0.17
CA LEU A 41 -2.82 -16.30 -0.23
C LEU A 41 -3.25 -16.99 1.07
N GLU A 42 -3.01 -16.39 2.24
CA GLU A 42 -3.51 -16.90 3.52
C GLU A 42 -5.04 -17.06 3.51
N ARG A 43 -5.77 -16.11 2.90
CA ARG A 43 -7.23 -16.13 2.80
C ARG A 43 -7.70 -17.14 1.77
N GLU A 44 -7.23 -17.02 0.53
CA GLU A 44 -7.63 -17.91 -0.57
C GLU A 44 -7.36 -19.37 -0.26
N LEU A 45 -6.18 -19.66 0.31
CA LEU A 45 -5.76 -21.02 0.61
C LEU A 45 -6.17 -21.49 2.00
N LYS A 46 -6.88 -20.66 2.78
CA LYS A 46 -7.35 -20.93 4.15
C LYS A 46 -6.26 -21.55 5.02
N THR A 47 -5.07 -20.98 4.96
CA THR A 47 -3.86 -21.54 5.56
C THR A 47 -3.31 -20.68 6.70
N THR A 48 -2.30 -21.22 7.39
CA THR A 48 -1.60 -20.48 8.45
C THR A 48 -0.73 -19.37 7.88
N LYS A 49 -0.22 -18.52 8.76
CA LYS A 49 0.60 -17.35 8.41
C LYS A 49 1.70 -17.67 7.40
N ILE A 50 1.65 -17.01 6.25
CA ILE A 50 2.65 -17.11 5.20
C ILE A 50 3.74 -16.07 5.45
N PHE A 51 5.00 -16.53 5.52
CA PHE A 51 6.12 -15.61 5.64
C PHE A 51 6.37 -14.93 4.28
N PRO A 52 6.52 -13.58 4.22
CA PRO A 52 6.72 -12.87 2.96
C PRO A 52 7.88 -13.39 2.10
N LEU A 53 8.92 -13.97 2.74
CA LEU A 53 10.04 -14.60 2.04
C LEU A 53 9.61 -15.77 1.14
N HIS A 54 8.57 -16.51 1.52
CA HIS A 54 8.08 -17.66 0.74
C HIS A 54 7.34 -17.24 -0.54
N ILE A 55 6.89 -15.99 -0.64
CA ILE A 55 6.26 -15.45 -1.85
C ILE A 55 7.22 -15.42 -3.04
N GLY A 56 8.53 -15.34 -2.78
CA GLY A 56 9.53 -15.47 -3.84
C GLY A 56 9.42 -16.80 -4.59
N GLY A 57 9.18 -17.91 -3.87
CA GLY A 57 8.96 -19.22 -4.47
C GLY A 57 7.66 -19.27 -5.28
N VAL A 58 6.57 -18.71 -4.75
CA VAL A 58 5.28 -18.63 -5.45
C VAL A 58 5.41 -17.84 -6.75
N ALA A 59 6.06 -16.67 -6.71
CA ALA A 59 6.32 -15.86 -7.89
C ALA A 59 7.24 -16.58 -8.89
N GLY A 60 8.22 -17.35 -8.41
CA GLY A 60 9.08 -18.19 -9.25
C GLY A 60 8.28 -19.28 -9.97
N LYS A 61 7.47 -20.04 -9.24
CA LYS A 61 6.61 -21.10 -9.80
C LYS A 61 5.59 -20.54 -10.80
N MET A 62 4.99 -19.40 -10.47
CA MET A 62 4.10 -18.66 -11.36
C MET A 62 4.78 -18.33 -12.68
N MET A 63 5.97 -17.73 -12.63
CA MET A 63 6.71 -17.39 -13.84
C MET A 63 7.15 -18.62 -14.64
N SER A 64 7.60 -19.70 -13.99
CA SER A 64 7.96 -20.93 -14.70
C SER A 64 6.80 -21.50 -15.51
N ASN A 65 5.59 -21.50 -14.95
CA ASN A 65 4.39 -21.93 -15.67
C ASN A 65 4.05 -20.96 -16.83
N ILE A 66 4.13 -19.64 -16.61
CA ILE A 66 3.91 -18.62 -17.66
C ILE A 66 4.87 -18.85 -18.84
N THR A 67 6.18 -18.95 -18.56
CA THR A 67 7.21 -19.10 -19.60
C THR A 67 7.13 -20.44 -20.34
N SER A 68 6.41 -21.43 -19.80
CA SER A 68 6.19 -22.72 -20.48
C SER A 68 5.11 -22.66 -21.55
N VAL A 69 4.23 -21.65 -21.51
CA VAL A 69 3.11 -21.47 -22.46
C VAL A 69 3.23 -20.19 -23.29
N ALA A 70 3.99 -19.19 -22.80
CA ALA A 70 4.31 -17.96 -23.51
C ALA A 70 5.71 -17.48 -23.10
N ASP A 71 6.70 -17.76 -23.94
CA ASP A 71 8.11 -17.40 -23.71
C ASP A 71 8.40 -15.92 -23.98
N ASP A 72 7.51 -15.24 -24.71
CA ASP A 72 7.54 -13.81 -24.99
C ASP A 72 6.84 -12.95 -23.92
N ALA A 73 6.14 -13.59 -22.98
CA ALA A 73 5.43 -12.89 -21.91
C ALA A 73 6.40 -12.05 -21.04
N PRO A 74 6.12 -10.75 -20.83
CA PRO A 74 6.97 -9.91 -20.00
C PRO A 74 6.95 -10.39 -18.54
N PRO A 75 8.04 -10.19 -17.76
CA PRO A 75 8.18 -10.74 -16.42
C PRO A 75 7.28 -9.99 -15.42
N ILE A 76 6.02 -10.42 -15.36
CA ILE A 76 4.99 -9.85 -14.50
C ILE A 76 5.33 -9.97 -13.01
N ASN A 77 6.23 -10.89 -12.63
CA ASN A 77 6.77 -10.94 -11.27
C ASN A 77 7.55 -9.67 -10.86
N ALA A 78 7.88 -8.75 -11.79
CA ALA A 78 8.37 -7.40 -11.46
C ALA A 78 7.36 -6.56 -10.67
N LEU A 79 6.07 -6.91 -10.72
CA LEU A 79 5.01 -6.25 -9.96
C LEU A 79 4.96 -6.77 -8.52
N VAL A 80 5.69 -7.84 -8.16
CA VAL A 80 5.78 -8.33 -6.78
C VAL A 80 7.03 -7.74 -6.12
N THR A 81 6.83 -6.78 -5.20
CA THR A 81 7.93 -5.94 -4.71
C THR A 81 7.99 -5.82 -3.19
N SER A 82 9.08 -5.23 -2.69
CA SER A 82 9.07 -4.65 -1.34
C SER A 82 8.36 -3.30 -1.33
N THR A 83 8.21 -2.67 -0.16
CA THR A 83 7.66 -1.31 -0.05
C THR A 83 8.44 -0.24 -0.81
N SER A 84 9.69 -0.53 -1.20
CA SER A 84 10.49 0.35 -2.05
C SER A 84 10.03 0.39 -3.52
N GLY A 85 9.11 -0.50 -3.92
CA GLY A 85 8.70 -0.68 -5.31
C GLY A 85 9.70 -1.47 -6.16
N ILE A 86 10.76 -1.99 -5.53
CA ILE A 86 11.80 -2.80 -6.18
C ILE A 86 11.58 -4.28 -5.82
N PRO A 87 11.55 -5.18 -6.83
CA PRO A 87 11.45 -6.63 -6.62
C PRO A 87 12.78 -7.21 -6.10
N GLY A 88 12.68 -8.30 -5.36
CA GLY A 88 13.82 -9.05 -4.81
C GLY A 88 14.49 -9.97 -5.83
N ASN A 89 15.41 -10.81 -5.34
CA ASN A 89 16.27 -11.67 -6.18
C ASN A 89 15.49 -12.63 -7.10
N GLY A 90 14.26 -13.02 -6.72
CA GLY A 90 13.40 -13.86 -7.57
C GLY A 90 13.08 -13.25 -8.94
N PHE A 91 13.14 -11.92 -9.07
CA PHE A 91 13.00 -11.22 -10.35
C PHE A 91 14.31 -11.14 -11.14
N ALA A 92 15.47 -11.17 -10.45
CA ALA A 92 16.78 -10.95 -11.06
C ALA A 92 17.06 -11.87 -12.24
N TRP A 93 16.75 -13.16 -12.09
CA TRP A 93 16.94 -14.14 -13.16
C TRP A 93 16.09 -13.82 -14.40
N TYR A 94 14.82 -13.44 -14.22
CA TYR A 94 13.91 -13.10 -15.33
C TYR A 94 14.30 -11.79 -15.99
N HIS A 95 14.76 -10.79 -15.22
CA HIS A 95 15.37 -9.60 -15.79
C HIS A 95 16.57 -9.96 -16.67
N ASP A 96 17.49 -10.76 -16.14
CA ASP A 96 18.75 -11.05 -16.80
C ASP A 96 18.60 -12.00 -17.99
N ASN A 97 17.54 -12.81 -18.07
CA ASN A 97 17.36 -13.79 -19.15
C ASN A 97 16.19 -13.48 -20.10
N LEU A 98 15.12 -12.82 -19.63
CA LEU A 98 13.93 -12.51 -20.45
C LEU A 98 13.78 -11.02 -20.81
N TRP A 99 14.17 -10.11 -19.91
CA TRP A 99 13.87 -8.67 -20.06
C TRP A 99 14.98 -7.80 -20.65
N ARG A 100 16.02 -8.39 -21.25
CA ARG A 100 17.25 -7.66 -21.61
C ARG A 100 17.13 -6.74 -22.83
N ALA A 101 16.29 -5.71 -22.73
CA ALA A 101 16.30 -4.52 -23.60
C ALA A 101 17.24 -3.41 -23.07
N LEU A 102 17.55 -3.38 -21.77
CA LEU A 102 18.32 -2.30 -21.11
C LEU A 102 19.83 -2.60 -20.92
N ARG A 103 20.40 -3.48 -21.76
CA ARG A 103 21.69 -4.16 -21.55
C ARG A 103 22.83 -3.27 -21.05
N GLY A 104 23.33 -3.60 -19.86
CA GLY A 104 24.64 -3.14 -19.39
C GLY A 104 25.14 -3.85 -18.13
N ARG A 105 24.26 -4.24 -17.20
CA ARG A 105 24.67 -4.86 -15.93
C ARG A 105 23.62 -5.83 -15.39
N THR A 106 24.08 -6.84 -14.66
CA THR A 106 23.27 -7.75 -13.84
C THR A 106 22.37 -6.96 -12.90
N TRP A 107 21.13 -7.42 -12.68
CA TRP A 107 20.16 -6.78 -11.76
C TRP A 107 20.78 -6.38 -10.41
N GLU A 108 21.61 -7.24 -9.86
CA GLU A 108 22.28 -7.05 -8.56
C GLU A 108 23.20 -5.82 -8.54
N HIS A 109 23.83 -5.50 -9.68
CA HIS A 109 24.77 -4.38 -9.83
C HIS A 109 24.11 -3.05 -10.20
N LEU A 110 22.78 -3.02 -10.32
CA LEU A 110 22.04 -1.79 -10.57
C LEU A 110 21.81 -1.05 -9.25
N ASP A 111 22.03 0.26 -9.29
CA ASP A 111 21.61 1.16 -8.21
C ASP A 111 20.08 1.28 -8.15
N ARG A 112 19.60 2.00 -7.15
CA ARG A 112 18.17 2.12 -6.86
C ARG A 112 17.40 2.76 -8.02
N ASP A 113 17.93 3.83 -8.60
CA ASP A 113 17.21 4.61 -9.60
C ASP A 113 17.13 3.84 -10.91
N ARG A 114 18.23 3.16 -11.29
CA ARG A 114 18.23 2.28 -12.46
C ARG A 114 17.33 1.06 -12.29
N LYS A 115 17.24 0.47 -11.09
CA LYS A 115 16.26 -0.59 -10.79
C LYS A 115 14.83 -0.10 -10.99
N LEU A 116 14.51 1.11 -10.58
CA LEU A 116 13.18 1.69 -10.76
C LEU A 116 12.86 1.98 -12.23
N GLU A 117 13.84 2.42 -13.02
CA GLU A 117 13.68 2.58 -14.47
C GLU A 117 13.38 1.25 -15.17
N VAL A 118 14.13 0.20 -14.84
CA VAL A 118 13.90 -1.16 -15.34
C VAL A 118 12.49 -1.62 -14.99
N VAL A 119 12.11 -1.51 -13.71
CA VAL A 119 10.78 -1.93 -13.25
C VAL A 119 9.67 -1.16 -13.95
N ARG A 120 9.85 0.15 -14.18
CA ARG A 120 8.89 0.95 -14.97
C ARG A 120 8.76 0.42 -16.39
N SER A 121 9.88 0.14 -17.06
CA SER A 121 9.88 -0.44 -18.41
C SER A 121 9.18 -1.80 -18.47
N VAL A 122 9.41 -2.68 -17.48
CA VAL A 122 8.69 -3.96 -17.39
C VAL A 122 7.19 -3.73 -17.23
N ARG A 123 6.79 -2.88 -16.30
CA ARG A 123 5.37 -2.61 -16.03
C ARG A 123 4.63 -2.09 -17.25
N GLU A 124 5.25 -1.20 -18.01
CA GLU A 124 4.67 -0.70 -19.26
C GLU A 124 4.44 -1.81 -20.28
N ALA A 125 5.36 -2.75 -20.39
CA ALA A 125 5.19 -3.85 -21.33
C ALA A 125 4.20 -4.91 -20.83
N VAL A 126 4.23 -5.22 -19.53
CA VAL A 126 3.22 -6.05 -18.87
C VAL A 126 1.82 -5.49 -19.14
N LYS A 127 1.63 -4.17 -19.01
CA LYS A 127 0.35 -3.51 -19.28
C LYS A 127 -0.09 -3.61 -20.74
N LYS A 128 0.87 -3.60 -21.68
CA LYS A 128 0.61 -3.66 -23.13
C LYS A 128 0.47 -5.08 -23.68
N TYR A 129 0.78 -6.10 -22.89
CA TYR A 129 0.72 -7.48 -23.32
C TYR A 129 -0.74 -7.95 -23.30
N GLU A 130 -1.34 -8.13 -24.48
CA GLU A 130 -2.75 -8.51 -24.63
C GLU A 130 -3.01 -10.00 -24.36
N GLY A 131 -1.96 -10.82 -24.33
CA GLY A 131 -2.07 -12.28 -24.21
C GLY A 131 -2.35 -12.81 -22.79
N TRP A 132 -2.60 -11.96 -21.79
CA TRP A 132 -2.68 -12.40 -20.39
C TRP A 132 -3.79 -13.40 -20.11
N ASP A 133 -4.96 -13.25 -20.73
CA ASP A 133 -6.08 -14.17 -20.54
C ASP A 133 -5.76 -15.57 -21.10
N LEU A 134 -5.10 -15.62 -22.26
CA LEU A 134 -4.64 -16.87 -22.85
C LEU A 134 -3.53 -17.50 -22.00
N VAL A 135 -2.55 -16.70 -21.57
CA VAL A 135 -1.47 -17.17 -20.69
C VAL A 135 -2.03 -17.76 -19.41
N PHE A 136 -2.99 -17.10 -18.77
CA PHE A 136 -3.63 -17.62 -17.57
C PHE A 136 -4.30 -18.98 -17.86
N ARG A 137 -5.09 -19.04 -18.93
CA ARG A 137 -5.82 -20.25 -19.32
C ARG A 137 -4.90 -21.43 -19.57
N GLU A 138 -3.85 -21.25 -20.36
CA GLU A 138 -2.92 -22.32 -20.72
C GLU A 138 -2.04 -22.73 -19.52
N ALA A 139 -1.63 -21.79 -18.66
CA ALA A 139 -0.75 -22.08 -17.52
C ALA A 139 -1.48 -22.66 -16.30
N PHE A 140 -2.76 -22.30 -16.10
CA PHE A 140 -3.48 -22.55 -14.85
C PHE A 140 -4.93 -23.00 -15.01
N GLY A 141 -5.50 -22.97 -16.21
CA GLY A 141 -6.93 -23.19 -16.44
C GLY A 141 -7.76 -21.95 -16.14
N ASP A 142 -8.92 -22.10 -15.53
CA ASP A 142 -9.83 -20.98 -15.31
C ASP A 142 -9.34 -20.03 -14.22
N ARG A 143 -9.45 -18.72 -14.49
CA ARG A 143 -9.14 -17.67 -13.51
C ARG A 143 -10.22 -17.64 -12.42
N PRO A 144 -9.85 -17.52 -11.13
CA PRO A 144 -10.83 -17.30 -10.07
C PRO A 144 -11.67 -16.05 -10.36
N ASP A 145 -13.00 -16.17 -10.28
CA ASP A 145 -13.94 -15.08 -10.60
C ASP A 145 -13.69 -13.80 -9.80
N ARG A 146 -13.36 -13.95 -8.50
CA ARG A 146 -13.02 -12.84 -7.61
C ARG A 146 -12.19 -13.32 -6.44
N LEU A 147 -11.13 -12.59 -6.11
CA LEU A 147 -10.35 -12.81 -4.90
C LEU A 147 -11.12 -12.31 -3.66
N GLU A 148 -10.99 -13.01 -2.53
CA GLU A 148 -11.54 -12.63 -1.24
C GLU A 148 -10.98 -11.25 -0.79
N ARG A 149 -11.86 -10.24 -0.85
CA ARG A 149 -11.61 -8.89 -0.34
C ARG A 149 -11.93 -8.81 1.15
N ARG A 150 -11.21 -7.97 1.90
CA ARG A 150 -11.56 -7.65 3.30
C ARG A 150 -12.84 -6.82 3.32
N ASN A 151 -13.75 -7.15 4.24
CA ASN A 151 -14.85 -6.27 4.63
C ASN A 151 -14.31 -5.20 5.59
N PHE A 152 -14.46 -3.92 5.24
CA PHE A 152 -13.98 -2.80 6.06
C PHE A 152 -15.02 -2.40 7.11
N THR A 153 -14.59 -2.21 8.37
CA THR A 153 -15.47 -1.89 9.51
C THR A 153 -15.43 -0.42 9.94
N GLU A 154 -14.40 0.33 9.58
CA GLU A 154 -14.31 1.78 9.85
C GLU A 154 -14.59 2.58 8.57
N GLN A 155 -15.52 3.53 8.67
CA GLN A 155 -16.08 4.31 7.55
C GLN A 155 -15.58 5.77 7.51
N ASP A 156 -14.42 6.09 8.08
CA ASP A 156 -14.01 7.49 8.21
C ASP A 156 -13.32 8.02 6.95
N GLY A 157 -14.06 8.19 5.85
CA GLY A 157 -13.62 8.92 4.64
C GLY A 157 -13.87 8.16 3.32
N LYS A 158 -14.88 8.60 2.57
CA LYS A 158 -15.33 8.06 1.26
C LYS A 158 -14.25 8.16 0.18
N PRO A 159 -14.19 7.17 -0.75
CA PRO A 159 -14.51 7.46 -2.15
C PRO A 159 -15.72 6.65 -2.70
N PRO A 160 -16.26 7.02 -3.87
CA PRO A 160 -17.56 6.56 -4.38
C PRO A 160 -17.51 5.12 -4.87
N GLU A 161 -18.60 4.37 -4.71
CA GLU A 161 -19.02 3.13 -5.44
C GLU A 161 -19.51 1.97 -4.58
N THR A 162 -19.61 2.08 -3.26
CA THR A 162 -20.28 1.03 -2.48
C THR A 162 -21.60 1.50 -1.88
N GLU A 163 -22.65 0.81 -2.33
CA GLU A 163 -24.04 0.81 -1.91
C GLU A 163 -24.21 0.50 -0.41
N PHE A 164 -23.68 1.34 0.47
CA PHE A 164 -23.97 1.24 1.90
C PHE A 164 -24.85 2.42 2.36
N PRO A 165 -25.97 2.14 3.04
CA PRO A 165 -26.91 3.17 3.46
C PRO A 165 -26.24 4.15 4.41
N ARG A 166 -26.48 5.44 4.16
CA ARG A 166 -26.20 6.57 5.06
C ARG A 166 -26.61 6.21 6.49
N GLY A 167 -25.71 6.29 7.48
CA GLY A 167 -26.22 6.27 8.86
C GLY A 167 -25.31 5.94 10.05
N LYS A 168 -23.97 5.88 9.96
CA LYS A 168 -23.15 5.91 11.18
C LYS A 168 -22.03 6.93 11.04
N GLY A 169 -22.08 7.98 11.85
CA GLY A 169 -21.03 8.99 11.93
C GLY A 169 -19.75 8.44 12.57
N GLU A 170 -18.78 9.33 12.76
CA GLU A 170 -17.52 9.11 13.48
C GLU A 170 -17.74 8.27 14.76
N SER A 171 -16.86 7.29 15.01
CA SER A 171 -16.92 6.47 16.21
C SER A 171 -16.55 7.26 17.48
N GLU A 172 -17.08 6.84 18.63
CA GLU A 172 -16.73 7.46 19.92
C GLU A 172 -15.23 7.31 20.24
N GLN A 173 -14.63 6.19 19.83
CA GLN A 173 -13.21 5.90 19.95
C GLN A 173 -12.37 6.90 19.16
N HIS A 174 -12.72 7.12 17.89
CA HIS A 174 -12.09 8.13 17.05
C HIS A 174 -12.23 9.52 17.68
N ARG A 175 -13.44 9.90 18.11
CA ARG A 175 -13.71 11.21 18.73
C ARG A 175 -12.86 11.46 19.98
N ARG A 176 -12.67 10.44 20.82
CA ARG A 176 -11.80 10.52 22.01
C ARG A 176 -10.34 10.72 21.64
N LEU A 177 -9.83 9.96 20.67
CA LEU A 177 -8.44 10.07 20.23
C LEU A 177 -8.17 11.43 19.57
N LYS A 178 -9.10 11.92 18.75
CA LYS A 178 -9.06 13.26 18.14
C LYS A 178 -9.04 14.37 19.20
N LYS A 179 -9.92 14.30 20.21
CA LYS A 179 -9.95 15.26 21.32
C LYS A 179 -8.65 15.23 22.11
N TRP A 180 -8.15 14.05 22.45
CA TRP A 180 -6.87 13.90 23.13
C TRP A 180 -5.72 14.50 22.31
N ALA A 181 -5.67 14.23 21.01
CA ALA A 181 -4.65 14.80 20.13
C ALA A 181 -4.66 16.33 20.18
N ARG A 182 -5.83 16.97 20.02
CA ARG A 182 -5.98 18.43 20.11
C ARG A 182 -5.43 19.01 21.42
N ASP A 183 -5.74 18.36 22.54
CA ASP A 183 -5.42 18.85 23.87
C ASP A 183 -3.95 18.59 24.28
N ASN A 184 -3.19 17.82 23.50
CA ASN A 184 -1.82 17.39 23.84
C ASN A 184 -0.78 17.72 22.75
N PRO A 185 -0.60 18.99 22.34
CA PRO A 185 0.37 19.38 21.30
C PRO A 185 1.83 18.97 21.64
N GLY A 186 2.18 18.92 22.93
CA GLY A 186 3.52 18.54 23.39
C GLY A 186 3.93 17.11 23.00
N GLU A 187 2.99 16.19 22.91
CA GLU A 187 3.22 14.79 22.51
C GLU A 187 3.69 14.66 21.05
N PHE A 188 3.43 15.71 20.26
CA PHE A 188 3.83 15.82 18.87
C PHE A 188 5.13 16.63 18.68
N GLY A 189 5.77 17.04 19.79
CA GLY A 189 6.95 17.90 19.77
C GLY A 189 6.63 19.32 19.32
N LEU A 190 5.37 19.78 19.46
CA LEU A 190 4.97 21.13 19.12
C LEU A 190 5.27 22.06 20.30
N SER A 191 6.02 23.13 20.03
CA SER A 191 6.39 24.13 21.03
C SER A 191 5.16 24.91 21.54
N ARG A 192 5.34 25.66 22.64
CA ARG A 192 4.32 26.59 23.13
C ARG A 192 3.93 27.59 22.03
N GLY A 193 2.63 27.84 21.89
CA GLY A 193 2.06 28.76 20.89
C GLY A 193 1.46 28.10 19.65
N PHE A 194 1.46 26.77 19.54
CA PHE A 194 0.58 26.08 18.59
C PHE A 194 -0.85 26.05 19.13
N GLU A 195 -1.80 26.51 18.32
CA GLU A 195 -3.23 26.44 18.62
C GLU A 195 -3.87 25.30 17.83
N GLY A 196 -4.53 24.37 18.54
CA GLY A 196 -5.14 23.18 17.97
C GLY A 196 -6.64 23.31 17.77
N THR A 197 -7.12 23.07 16.55
CA THR A 197 -8.54 22.99 16.20
C THR A 197 -8.86 21.60 15.67
N THR A 198 -10.00 21.05 16.07
CA THR A 198 -10.51 19.79 15.49
C THR A 198 -11.37 20.09 14.28
N GLU A 199 -11.48 19.13 13.36
CA GLU A 199 -12.43 19.19 12.23
C GLU A 199 -12.28 20.45 11.37
N SER A 200 -11.03 20.79 11.03
CA SER A 200 -10.78 21.98 10.22
C SER A 200 -11.01 21.69 8.75
N ASP A 201 -11.89 22.47 8.12
CA ASP A 201 -12.19 22.35 6.70
C ASP A 201 -11.03 22.89 5.85
N LEU A 202 -10.66 22.14 4.82
CA LEU A 202 -9.71 22.53 3.79
C LEU A 202 -10.47 23.12 2.59
N LEU A 203 -9.82 24.00 1.82
CA LEU A 203 -10.41 24.57 0.61
C LEU A 203 -10.67 23.53 -0.50
N SER A 204 -10.13 22.31 -0.38
CA SER A 204 -10.48 21.17 -1.24
C SER A 204 -11.87 20.59 -0.94
N GLY A 205 -12.52 21.03 0.15
CA GLY A 205 -13.77 20.45 0.67
C GLY A 205 -13.55 19.25 1.60
N ASP A 206 -12.30 18.85 1.85
CA ASP A 206 -11.97 17.85 2.86
C ASP A 206 -11.94 18.45 4.26
N ARG A 207 -11.94 17.59 5.27
CA ARG A 207 -11.85 17.96 6.68
C ARG A 207 -10.72 17.18 7.34
N VAL A 208 -9.83 17.88 8.05
CA VAL A 208 -8.75 17.25 8.81
C VAL A 208 -9.18 17.04 10.26
N ASP A 209 -8.70 15.97 10.89
CA ASP A 209 -9.10 15.62 12.26
C ASP A 209 -8.62 16.67 13.27
N VAL A 210 -7.32 17.00 13.24
CA VAL A 210 -6.73 18.05 14.06
C VAL A 210 -5.73 18.88 13.26
N LEU A 211 -5.89 20.20 13.30
CA LEU A 211 -4.96 21.17 12.74
C LEU A 211 -4.36 22.01 13.86
N PHE A 212 -3.05 22.06 13.92
CA PHE A 212 -2.28 22.98 14.75
C PHE A 212 -1.66 24.07 13.87
N THR A 213 -1.78 25.33 14.29
CA THR A 213 -1.18 26.46 13.59
C THR A 213 -0.33 27.31 14.52
N LYS A 214 0.77 27.86 13.98
CA LYS A 214 1.61 28.88 14.63
C LYS A 214 2.23 29.74 13.54
N GLY A 215 1.59 30.86 13.21
CA GLY A 215 1.98 31.67 12.06
C GLY A 215 1.90 30.86 10.76
N GLU A 216 3.03 30.71 10.07
CA GLU A 216 3.16 29.94 8.82
C GLU A 216 3.61 28.48 9.03
N GLU A 217 3.71 28.03 10.27
CA GLU A 217 3.95 26.63 10.60
C GLU A 217 2.63 25.90 10.87
N PHE A 218 2.49 24.73 10.24
CA PHE A 218 1.32 23.87 10.38
C PHE A 218 1.75 22.49 10.87
N ALA A 219 0.95 21.90 11.77
CA ALA A 219 1.03 20.49 12.06
C ALA A 219 -0.37 19.89 12.01
N VAL A 220 -0.54 18.81 11.26
CA VAL A 220 -1.83 18.14 11.10
C VAL A 220 -1.71 16.75 11.67
N VAL A 221 -2.69 16.36 12.49
CA VAL A 221 -2.80 15.02 13.04
C VAL A 221 -4.03 14.37 12.42
N GLU A 222 -3.81 13.32 11.64
CA GLU A 222 -4.84 12.35 11.25
C GLU A 222 -4.88 11.27 12.33
N VAL A 223 -6.06 10.91 12.81
CA VAL A 223 -6.22 9.90 13.86
C VAL A 223 -6.85 8.61 13.33
N LYS A 224 -6.39 7.48 13.88
CA LYS A 224 -6.90 6.15 13.57
C LYS A 224 -7.06 5.36 14.86
N SER A 225 -8.31 5.05 15.19
CA SER A 225 -8.67 4.49 16.49
C SER A 225 -8.22 3.03 16.66
N CYS A 226 -8.47 2.44 17.82
CA CYS A 226 -8.27 1.01 18.05
C CYS A 226 -9.12 0.12 17.14
N LEU A 227 -10.19 0.65 16.53
CA LEU A 227 -11.02 -0.07 15.56
C LEU A 227 -10.43 -0.03 14.14
N SER A 228 -9.34 0.72 13.90
CA SER A 228 -8.73 0.87 12.58
C SER A 228 -8.01 -0.38 12.09
N SER A 229 -8.49 -0.88 10.96
CA SER A 229 -7.87 -1.96 10.19
C SER A 229 -6.55 -1.50 9.55
N ASP A 230 -5.72 -2.45 9.08
CA ASP A 230 -4.47 -2.09 8.38
C ASP A 230 -4.72 -1.27 7.10
N ASP A 231 -5.85 -1.50 6.43
CA ASP A 231 -6.22 -0.75 5.23
C ASP A 231 -6.68 0.67 5.59
N ASP A 232 -7.33 0.83 6.74
CA ASP A 232 -7.66 2.16 7.25
C ASP A 232 -6.41 2.94 7.72
N LEU A 233 -5.45 2.25 8.35
CA LEU A 233 -4.14 2.83 8.67
C LEU A 233 -3.42 3.30 7.39
N ARG A 234 -3.44 2.49 6.33
CA ARG A 234 -2.88 2.85 5.02
C ARG A 234 -3.57 4.09 4.45
N ARG A 235 -4.90 4.14 4.53
CA ARG A 235 -5.71 5.29 4.10
C ARG A 235 -5.34 6.55 4.86
N GLY A 236 -5.14 6.46 6.19
CA GLY A 236 -4.65 7.55 7.01
C GLY A 236 -3.29 8.10 6.55
N ILE A 237 -2.37 7.24 6.12
CA ILE A 237 -1.08 7.68 5.54
C ILE A 237 -1.31 8.51 4.25
N TYR A 238 -2.25 8.08 3.40
CA TYR A 238 -2.56 8.80 2.15
C TYR A 238 -3.33 10.10 2.41
N GLN A 239 -4.24 10.12 3.38
CA GLN A 239 -4.90 11.33 3.86
C GLN A 239 -3.86 12.33 4.36
N CYS A 240 -2.85 11.86 5.12
CA CYS A 240 -1.73 12.69 5.53
C CYS A 240 -1.00 13.35 4.32
N VAL A 241 -0.70 12.60 3.26
CA VAL A 241 -0.07 13.16 2.07
C VAL A 241 -1.00 14.17 1.39
N LYS A 242 -2.27 13.81 1.19
CA LYS A 242 -3.27 14.66 0.55
C LYS A 242 -3.40 16.00 1.27
N TYR A 243 -3.61 15.99 2.58
CA TYR A 243 -3.84 17.21 3.36
C TYR A 243 -2.60 18.09 3.43
N ARG A 244 -1.40 17.49 3.47
CA ARG A 244 -0.14 18.25 3.38
C ARG A 244 -0.08 19.10 2.12
N GLU A 245 -0.31 18.47 0.97
CA GLU A 245 -0.17 19.16 -0.31
C GLU A 245 -1.34 20.14 -0.56
N VAL A 246 -2.55 19.84 -0.08
CA VAL A 246 -3.67 20.80 -0.10
C VAL A 246 -3.33 22.05 0.72
N ILE A 247 -2.85 21.90 1.96
CA ILE A 247 -2.51 23.06 2.80
C ILE A 247 -1.43 23.91 2.11
N ARG A 248 -0.36 23.28 1.58
CA ARG A 248 0.68 23.99 0.81
C ARG A 248 0.11 24.74 -0.38
N ALA A 249 -0.73 24.10 -1.19
CA ALA A 249 -1.33 24.73 -2.37
C ALA A 249 -2.17 25.96 -2.00
N THR A 250 -2.92 25.90 -0.89
CA THR A 250 -3.76 27.03 -0.42
C THR A 250 -2.97 28.21 0.17
N ARG A 251 -1.65 28.11 0.26
CA ARG A 251 -0.77 29.14 0.83
C ARG A 251 0.17 29.75 -0.19
N LEU A 252 0.15 29.29 -1.44
CA LEU A 252 0.91 29.90 -2.51
C LEU A 252 0.60 31.42 -2.62
N PRO A 253 1.62 32.26 -2.90
CA PRO A 253 3.01 31.89 -3.22
C PRO A 253 3.93 31.67 -2.00
N VAL A 254 3.41 31.72 -0.78
CA VAL A 254 4.19 31.54 0.45
C VAL A 254 4.51 30.06 0.65
N ASP A 255 5.79 29.74 0.84
CA ASP A 255 6.20 28.38 1.21
C ASP A 255 5.98 28.16 2.70
N VAL A 256 5.23 27.11 3.03
CA VAL A 256 4.81 26.81 4.41
C VAL A 256 5.29 25.43 4.83
N VAL A 257 5.72 25.34 6.09
CA VAL A 257 6.13 24.05 6.68
C VAL A 257 4.90 23.34 7.22
N VAL A 258 4.57 22.18 6.65
CA VAL A 258 3.44 21.35 7.07
C VAL A 258 3.95 20.00 7.58
N ARG A 259 3.83 19.78 8.90
CA ARG A 259 4.17 18.53 9.57
C ARG A 259 2.96 17.60 9.60
N MET A 260 3.07 16.42 8.97
CA MET A 260 2.01 15.41 9.02
C MET A 260 2.30 14.34 10.04
N ILE A 261 1.29 14.04 10.85
CA ILE A 261 1.34 13.05 11.91
C ILE A 261 0.16 12.11 11.75
N LEU A 262 0.44 10.82 11.69
CA LEU A 262 -0.57 9.78 11.84
C LEU A 262 -0.53 9.28 13.28
N LEU A 263 -1.60 9.55 14.03
CA LEU A 263 -1.78 9.08 15.40
C LEU A 263 -2.64 7.82 15.41
N THR A 264 -2.14 6.77 16.02
CA THR A 264 -2.80 5.46 16.08
C THR A 264 -2.86 4.93 17.51
N GLU A 265 -3.75 3.98 17.80
CA GLU A 265 -3.78 3.30 19.12
C GLU A 265 -3.01 1.97 19.12
N ARG A 266 -2.41 1.63 17.98
CA ARG A 266 -1.53 0.47 17.82
C ARG A 266 -0.37 0.81 16.88
N GLU A 267 0.73 0.09 17.03
CA GLU A 267 1.86 0.20 16.11
C GLU A 267 1.43 -0.08 14.67
N LEU A 268 1.97 0.71 13.74
CA LEU A 268 1.80 0.44 12.33
C LEU A 268 2.45 -0.91 12.00
N PRO A 269 1.80 -1.78 11.21
CA PRO A 269 2.50 -2.88 10.55
C PRO A 269 3.76 -2.37 9.86
N SER A 270 4.84 -3.15 9.90
CA SER A 270 6.17 -2.74 9.41
C SER A 270 6.16 -2.17 7.98
N GLU A 271 5.31 -2.73 7.13
CA GLU A 271 5.07 -2.27 5.76
C GLU A 271 4.53 -0.83 5.70
N LEU A 272 3.52 -0.53 6.53
CA LEU A 272 2.91 0.79 6.62
C LEU A 272 3.83 1.79 7.32
N ALA A 273 4.59 1.36 8.32
CA ALA A 273 5.61 2.19 8.96
C ALA A 273 6.69 2.62 7.94
N ALA A 274 7.17 1.70 7.11
CA ALA A 274 8.12 2.00 6.04
C ALA A 274 7.52 2.98 5.02
N ARG A 275 6.25 2.78 4.63
CA ARG A 275 5.53 3.66 3.71
C ARG A 275 5.33 5.07 4.28
N ALA A 276 4.91 5.19 5.53
CA ALA A 276 4.78 6.48 6.22
C ALA A 276 6.11 7.23 6.24
N LYS A 277 7.22 6.55 6.56
CA LYS A 277 8.57 7.13 6.52
C LYS A 277 8.94 7.66 5.13
N LEU A 278 8.72 6.87 4.07
CA LEU A 278 8.99 7.29 2.69
C LEU A 278 8.18 8.52 2.28
N LEU A 279 6.94 8.63 2.76
CA LEU A 279 6.04 9.74 2.46
C LEU A 279 6.22 10.95 3.41
N GLY A 280 7.21 10.92 4.30
CA GLY A 280 7.46 11.98 5.27
C GLY A 280 6.32 12.17 6.29
N VAL A 281 5.58 11.10 6.61
CA VAL A 281 4.52 11.09 7.62
C VAL A 281 5.09 10.53 8.92
N LYS A 282 5.00 11.29 10.01
CA LYS A 282 5.43 10.82 11.34
C LYS A 282 4.34 9.93 11.94
N SER A 283 4.68 8.74 12.41
CA SER A 283 3.76 7.90 13.18
C SER A 283 3.93 8.15 14.68
N ARG A 284 2.81 8.14 15.41
CA ARG A 284 2.75 8.18 16.88
C ARG A 284 1.71 7.20 17.36
N VAL A 285 2.00 6.53 18.48
CA VAL A 285 1.06 5.62 19.14
C VAL A 285 0.67 6.20 20.49
N HIS A 286 -0.63 6.32 20.73
CA HIS A 286 -1.17 6.65 22.04
C HIS A 286 -2.51 5.95 22.23
N LYS A 287 -2.71 5.32 23.39
CA LYS A 287 -3.93 4.58 23.70
C LYS A 287 -4.82 5.42 24.61
N VAL A 288 -6.01 5.77 24.13
CA VAL A 288 -7.06 6.42 24.94
C VAL A 288 -8.27 5.51 25.13
N ASN A 289 -8.46 4.55 24.22
CA ASN A 289 -9.51 3.56 24.26
C ASN A 289 -8.92 2.24 24.79
N GLY A 290 -9.38 1.84 25.98
CA GLY A 290 -8.99 0.60 26.66
C GLY A 290 -9.60 -0.65 26.05
#